data_AF-A0A0B2JKN3-F1
#
_entry.id   AF-A0A0B2JKN3-F1
#
_cell.length_a   1.000
_cell.length_b   1.000
_cell.length_c   1.000
_cell.angle_alpha   90.00
_cell.angle_beta   90.00
_cell.angle_gamma   90.00
#
_symmetry.space_group_name_H-M   'P 1'
#
loop_
_entity.id
_entity.type
_entity.pdbx_description
1 polymer ?
#
loop_
_entity_poly.entity_id
_entity_poly.type
_entity_poly.pdbx_seq_one_letter_code
_entity_poly.pdbx_strand_id
1 'polypeptide(L)'
;MYRSKRRRKKKSNFWPMFLLLCAFVIAAVAGALFASSVLFEKPAKPEKANLMTAKDKIIVMIMGVDEREGDVGRSDTLMVATLDPKKKKAALLSIPRDTRVKIKGYGFDKINAAYAYGGHELTRDTVEDLIGVHMEHHILINIKSFKKIIDAIGGVDINVEKRMYYEDVWDDDGGLLIDLQPGLQHMDGDTAITYVRYRDEEGDIGRIRRQQKFMQAVMDKVTSPAIIPRIPSIIKEVVGSVQTDLSVKQLIEFATSLKDAQKSGLQAEMLPGKPMYIDGVSYWIPDLGKLRTTVANTLDTTLDKNLRDDLAEDTREYEESIPNNARELNAEEAREIYRHENTEDIERAKQITKRESTDEKLRKDPYEIEESSVKQEPVVQETKPKTKGPTPSPTVPSAGKTAN
;
A
#
# COMPACT_ATOMS: atom_id res chain seq x y z
N MET A 1 53.15 57.26 60.77
CA MET A 1 52.65 57.81 59.49
C MET A 1 52.93 56.81 58.38
N TYR A 2 51.94 56.05 57.89
CA TYR A 2 51.94 55.41 56.55
C TYR A 2 50.54 54.77 56.34
N ARG A 3 49.77 55.25 55.35
CA ARG A 3 48.39 54.76 55.08
C ARG A 3 48.33 54.30 53.62
N SER A 4 48.32 52.99 53.38
CA SER A 4 48.46 52.43 52.04
C SER A 4 47.19 52.65 51.19
N LYS A 5 47.33 53.40 50.09
CA LYS A 5 46.25 53.62 49.12
C LYS A 5 46.13 52.40 48.18
N ARG A 6 45.17 51.50 48.43
CA ARG A 6 44.78 50.46 47.46
C ARG A 6 44.24 51.10 46.17
N ARG A 7 44.96 50.96 45.06
CA ARG A 7 44.46 51.31 43.71
C ARG A 7 43.35 50.33 43.30
N ARG A 8 42.11 50.81 43.10
CA ARG A 8 41.04 50.03 42.45
C ARG A 8 41.40 49.81 40.97
N LYS A 9 41.58 48.56 40.55
CA LYS A 9 41.70 48.21 39.12
C LYS A 9 40.34 48.41 38.42
N LYS A 10 40.30 49.15 37.32
CA LYS A 10 39.15 49.21 36.41
C LYS A 10 38.95 47.80 35.82
N LYS A 11 37.78 47.18 36.00
CA LYS A 11 37.38 46.01 35.20
C LYS A 11 37.06 46.52 33.79
N SER A 12 37.71 45.99 32.76
CA SER A 12 37.28 46.21 31.38
C SER A 12 36.08 45.30 31.09
N ASN A 13 35.00 45.88 30.57
CA ASN A 13 33.84 45.12 30.16
C ASN A 13 34.14 44.47 28.80
N PHE A 14 34.74 43.28 28.81
CA PHE A 14 35.03 42.48 27.61
C PHE A 14 33.77 41.81 27.02
N TRP A 15 32.73 41.65 27.82
CA TRP A 15 31.44 41.04 27.46
C TRP A 15 30.81 41.49 26.14
N PRO A 16 30.68 42.79 25.80
CA PRO A 16 30.09 43.19 24.51
C PRO A 16 30.93 42.76 23.30
N MET A 17 32.26 42.68 23.43
CA MET A 17 33.14 42.19 22.36
C MET A 17 33.01 40.67 22.18
N PHE A 18 32.87 39.93 23.29
CA PHE A 18 32.58 38.50 23.28
C PHE A 18 31.22 38.18 22.64
N LEU A 19 30.16 38.93 22.98
CA LEU A 19 28.84 38.76 22.39
C LEU A 19 28.81 39.05 20.88
N LEU A 20 29.54 40.08 20.42
CA LEU A 20 29.70 40.35 18.99
C LEU A 20 30.44 39.23 18.26
N LEU A 21 31.49 38.67 18.87
CA LEU A 21 32.20 37.52 18.31
C LEU A 21 31.28 36.28 18.21
N CYS A 22 30.51 35.98 19.26
CA CYS A 22 29.54 34.89 19.23
C CYS A 22 28.47 35.08 18.16
N ALA A 23 27.91 36.30 18.03
CA ALA A 23 26.93 36.61 16.99
C ALA A 23 27.52 36.45 15.57
N PHE A 24 28.76 36.89 15.35
CA PHE A 24 29.47 36.70 14.08
C PHE A 24 29.72 35.22 13.77
N VAL A 25 30.15 34.42 14.75
CA VAL A 25 30.34 32.98 14.57
C VAL A 25 29.02 32.26 14.28
N ILE A 26 27.93 32.62 14.98
CA ILE A 26 26.60 32.06 14.71
C ILE A 26 26.13 32.44 13.29
N ALA A 27 26.31 33.68 12.86
CA ALA A 27 25.97 34.12 11.51
C ALA A 27 26.84 33.44 10.44
N ALA A 28 28.13 33.21 10.70
CA ALA A 28 29.03 32.49 9.80
C ALA A 28 28.68 31.00 9.71
N VAL A 29 28.32 30.35 10.82
CA VAL A 29 27.86 28.95 10.83
C VAL A 29 26.49 28.82 10.14
N ALA A 30 25.55 29.72 10.41
CA ALA A 30 24.25 29.75 9.73
C ALA A 30 24.41 30.01 8.22
N GLY A 31 25.31 30.94 7.84
CA GLY A 31 25.66 31.22 6.45
C GLY A 31 26.36 30.04 5.76
N ALA A 32 27.25 29.32 6.45
CA ALA A 32 27.90 28.13 5.92
C ALA A 32 26.93 26.94 5.79
N LEU A 33 26.01 26.76 6.74
CA LEU A 33 24.95 25.77 6.65
C LEU A 33 23.98 26.09 5.50
N PHE A 34 23.55 27.36 5.38
CA PHE A 34 22.68 27.82 4.28
C PHE A 34 23.38 27.71 2.92
N ALA A 35 24.65 28.10 2.82
CA ALA A 35 25.45 27.90 1.62
C ALA A 35 25.63 26.40 1.32
N SER A 36 25.77 25.54 2.34
CA SER A 36 25.83 24.10 2.13
C SER A 36 24.51 23.52 1.63
N SER A 37 23.35 23.94 2.15
CA SER A 37 22.06 23.50 1.60
C SER A 37 21.86 23.97 0.15
N VAL A 38 22.25 25.20 -0.18
CA VAL A 38 22.12 25.77 -1.54
C VAL A 38 23.17 25.20 -2.53
N LEU A 39 24.35 24.78 -2.06
CA LEU A 39 25.42 24.20 -2.91
C LEU A 39 25.36 22.66 -3.01
N PHE A 40 24.72 21.98 -2.05
CA PHE A 40 24.46 20.53 -2.11
C PHE A 40 23.07 20.17 -2.64
N GLU A 41 22.19 21.16 -2.88
CA GLU A 41 21.20 21.04 -3.93
C GLU A 41 21.92 20.83 -5.27
N LYS A 42 22.14 19.55 -5.62
CA LYS A 42 22.40 19.16 -7.01
C LYS A 42 21.37 19.88 -7.86
N PRO A 43 21.76 20.55 -8.96
CA PRO A 43 20.77 21.15 -9.85
C PRO A 43 19.79 20.04 -10.23
N ALA A 44 18.51 20.25 -9.91
CA ALA A 44 17.48 19.31 -10.32
C ALA A 44 17.64 19.12 -11.83
N LYS A 45 17.70 17.86 -12.30
CA LYS A 45 17.47 17.59 -13.73
C LYS A 45 16.19 18.36 -14.08
N PRO A 46 16.16 19.12 -15.20
CA PRO A 46 14.97 19.89 -15.54
C PRO A 46 13.78 18.94 -15.52
N GLU A 47 12.72 19.39 -14.84
CA GLU A 47 11.41 18.75 -14.86
C GLU A 47 11.08 18.38 -16.31
N LYS A 48 10.78 17.10 -16.59
CA LYS A 48 10.84 16.55 -17.96
C LYS A 48 9.89 17.29 -18.89
N ALA A 49 10.44 18.25 -19.64
CA ALA A 49 9.66 19.18 -20.47
C ALA A 49 8.97 18.52 -21.69
N ASN A 50 9.24 17.24 -21.94
CA ASN A 50 8.80 16.47 -23.10
C ASN A 50 7.88 15.28 -22.75
N LEU A 51 7.16 15.33 -21.62
CA LEU A 51 6.11 14.36 -21.34
C LEU A 51 4.95 14.50 -22.34
N MET A 52 4.43 13.37 -22.83
CA MET A 52 3.28 13.35 -23.74
C MET A 52 2.09 14.02 -23.06
N THR A 53 1.56 15.08 -23.68
CA THR A 53 0.31 15.72 -23.25
C THR A 53 -0.82 15.24 -24.15
N ALA A 54 -1.73 14.44 -23.58
CA ALA A 54 -2.80 13.80 -24.32
C ALA A 54 -4.00 14.74 -24.56
N LYS A 55 -3.85 15.66 -25.53
CA LYS A 55 -4.93 16.59 -25.91
C LYS A 55 -6.25 15.84 -26.17
N ASP A 56 -7.33 16.35 -25.56
CA ASP A 56 -8.68 15.80 -25.59
C ASP A 56 -8.86 14.39 -24.97
N LYS A 57 -7.91 13.91 -24.16
CA LYS A 57 -8.01 12.65 -23.41
C LYS A 57 -7.91 12.90 -21.92
N ILE A 58 -8.61 12.09 -21.14
CA ILE A 58 -8.53 12.13 -19.67
C ILE A 58 -7.62 10.99 -19.23
N ILE A 59 -6.62 11.29 -18.40
CA ILE A 59 -5.70 10.29 -17.84
C ILE A 59 -5.78 10.34 -16.33
N VAL A 60 -6.14 9.20 -15.73
CA VAL A 60 -6.42 9.07 -14.30
C VAL A 60 -5.50 8.01 -13.70
N MET A 61 -4.70 8.38 -12.71
CA MET A 61 -3.96 7.42 -11.88
C MET A 61 -4.88 6.84 -10.80
N ILE A 62 -5.03 5.52 -10.76
CA ILE A 62 -5.80 4.81 -9.72
C ILE A 62 -4.80 4.12 -8.79
N MET A 63 -4.89 4.44 -7.50
CA MET A 63 -4.04 3.92 -6.42
C MET A 63 -4.88 3.19 -5.38
N GLY A 64 -4.55 1.93 -5.11
CA GLY A 64 -5.01 1.21 -3.93
C GLY A 64 -3.99 1.40 -2.79
N VAL A 65 -4.40 1.96 -1.67
CA VAL A 65 -3.52 2.29 -0.52
C VAL A 65 -3.91 1.51 0.74
N ASP A 66 -2.92 0.90 1.41
CA ASP A 66 -3.04 0.42 2.79
C ASP A 66 -2.55 1.53 3.72
N GLU A 67 -3.46 2.42 4.14
CA GLU A 67 -3.24 3.44 5.17
C GLU A 67 -3.75 2.90 6.51
N ARG A 68 -2.84 2.74 7.48
CA ARG A 68 -3.14 2.35 8.87
C ARG A 68 -2.95 3.54 9.80
N GLU A 69 -3.61 3.56 10.95
CA GLU A 69 -3.41 4.63 11.93
C GLU A 69 -1.94 4.66 12.39
N GLY A 70 -1.20 5.69 11.96
CA GLY A 70 0.23 5.88 12.28
C GLY A 70 1.23 5.41 11.21
N ASP A 71 0.78 4.79 10.11
CA ASP A 71 1.62 4.54 8.92
C ASP A 71 1.19 5.49 7.78
N VAL A 72 2.16 6.05 7.05
CA VAL A 72 1.90 6.82 5.81
C VAL A 72 1.30 5.91 4.73
N GLY A 73 1.53 4.60 4.85
CA GLY A 73 0.95 3.58 4.00
C GLY A 73 1.76 3.32 2.74
N ARG A 74 1.30 2.35 1.94
CA ARG A 74 1.93 1.97 0.66
C ARG A 74 0.86 1.78 -0.41
N SER A 75 1.20 2.11 -1.65
CA SER A 75 0.35 1.80 -2.81
C SER A 75 0.53 0.32 -3.21
N ASP A 76 -0.45 -0.51 -2.88
CA ASP A 76 -0.46 -1.94 -3.19
C ASP A 76 -1.09 -2.25 -4.55
N THR A 77 -1.82 -1.30 -5.13
CA THR A 77 -2.31 -1.37 -6.51
C THR A 77 -2.07 -0.04 -7.18
N LEU A 78 -1.57 -0.06 -8.41
CA LEU A 78 -1.31 1.13 -9.20
C LEU A 78 -1.76 0.87 -10.63
N MET A 79 -2.64 1.71 -11.16
CA MET A 79 -3.13 1.62 -12.54
C MET A 79 -3.20 3.02 -13.16
N VAL A 80 -3.07 3.09 -14.48
CA VAL A 80 -3.31 4.30 -15.27
C VAL A 80 -4.49 4.01 -16.21
N ALA A 81 -5.56 4.76 -16.05
CA ALA A 81 -6.72 4.72 -16.93
C ALA A 81 -6.65 5.87 -17.94
N THR A 82 -6.64 5.56 -19.23
CA THR A 82 -6.70 6.54 -20.31
C THR A 82 -8.05 6.50 -20.99
N LEU A 83 -8.64 7.66 -21.26
CA LEU A 83 -9.96 7.78 -21.87
C LEU A 83 -9.96 8.76 -23.05
N ASP A 84 -10.44 8.31 -24.20
CA ASP A 84 -10.76 9.17 -25.36
C ASP A 84 -12.28 9.27 -25.52
N PRO A 85 -12.93 10.31 -24.95
CA PRO A 85 -14.38 10.47 -25.04
C PRO A 85 -14.86 10.77 -26.46
N LYS A 86 -13.99 11.30 -27.35
CA LYS A 86 -14.34 11.60 -28.75
C LYS A 86 -14.39 10.32 -29.59
N LYS A 87 -13.44 9.42 -29.40
CA LYS A 87 -13.36 8.12 -30.09
C LYS A 87 -14.09 6.99 -29.38
N LYS A 88 -14.62 7.24 -28.17
CA LYS A 88 -15.21 6.23 -27.28
C LYS A 88 -14.26 5.06 -27.03
N LYS A 89 -12.97 5.35 -26.85
CA LYS A 89 -11.95 4.37 -26.47
C LYS A 89 -11.56 4.58 -25.01
N ALA A 90 -11.17 3.50 -24.36
CA ALA A 90 -10.53 3.53 -23.06
C ALA A 90 -9.48 2.43 -23.01
N ALA A 91 -8.48 2.64 -22.16
CA ALA A 91 -7.52 1.61 -21.80
C ALA A 91 -7.15 1.68 -20.31
N LEU A 92 -6.76 0.54 -19.76
CA LEU A 92 -6.25 0.37 -18.41
C LEU A 92 -4.85 -0.24 -18.48
N LEU A 93 -3.86 0.44 -17.91
CA LEU A 93 -2.50 -0.06 -17.73
C LEU A 93 -2.28 -0.35 -16.24
N SER A 94 -2.11 -1.62 -15.85
CA SER A 94 -1.70 -1.96 -14.48
C SER A 94 -0.18 -1.88 -14.33
N ILE A 95 0.27 -1.22 -13.28
CA ILE A 95 1.69 -1.08 -12.91
C ILE A 95 1.93 -1.95 -11.67
N PRO A 96 2.76 -3.00 -11.76
CA PRO A 96 3.11 -3.81 -10.59
C PRO A 96 3.75 -2.96 -9.49
N ARG A 97 3.33 -3.15 -8.24
CA ARG A 97 3.81 -2.37 -7.08
C ARG A 97 5.33 -2.48 -6.85
N ASP A 98 5.90 -3.63 -7.23
CA ASP A 98 7.32 -3.96 -7.09
C ASP A 98 8.13 -3.53 -8.35
N THR A 99 7.55 -2.73 -9.27
CA THR A 99 8.25 -2.15 -10.44
C THR A 99 9.43 -1.29 -10.00
N ARG A 100 10.65 -1.60 -10.45
CA ARG A 100 11.83 -0.77 -10.19
C ARG A 100 11.77 0.51 -11.03
N VAL A 101 11.87 1.65 -10.35
CA VAL A 101 11.81 2.99 -10.93
C VAL A 101 12.82 3.91 -10.26
N LYS A 102 13.11 5.04 -10.92
CA LYS A 102 13.93 6.11 -10.35
C LYS A 102 13.02 7.13 -9.68
N ILE A 103 12.96 7.11 -8.35
CA ILE A 103 12.16 8.04 -7.56
C ILE A 103 12.98 9.33 -7.34
N LYS A 104 12.38 10.47 -7.70
CA LYS A 104 12.96 11.83 -7.55
C LYS A 104 13.35 12.07 -6.09
N GLY A 105 14.63 12.32 -5.84
CA GLY A 105 15.20 12.53 -4.50
C GLY A 105 15.68 11.26 -3.77
N TYR A 106 15.22 10.07 -4.15
CA TYR A 106 15.48 8.81 -3.40
C TYR A 106 16.31 7.77 -4.17
N GLY A 107 16.42 7.86 -5.50
CA GLY A 107 17.23 6.94 -6.31
C GLY A 107 16.39 5.80 -6.89
N PHE A 108 16.96 4.61 -7.06
CA PHE A 108 16.24 3.47 -7.61
C PHE A 108 15.62 2.61 -6.50
N ASP A 109 14.31 2.42 -6.57
CA ASP A 109 13.54 1.60 -5.62
C ASP A 109 12.26 1.05 -6.30
N LYS A 110 11.43 0.32 -5.56
CA LYS A 110 10.10 -0.13 -5.96
C LYS A 110 9.13 1.05 -6.02
N ILE A 111 8.25 1.08 -7.03
CA ILE A 111 7.35 2.21 -7.27
C ILE A 111 6.37 2.47 -6.11
N ASN A 112 6.00 1.45 -5.33
CA ASN A 112 5.17 1.64 -4.14
C ASN A 112 5.85 2.43 -3.00
N ALA A 113 7.19 2.51 -2.98
CA ALA A 113 7.92 3.33 -2.03
C ALA A 113 7.71 4.83 -2.27
N ALA A 114 7.38 5.25 -3.50
CA ALA A 114 7.09 6.65 -3.82
C ALA A 114 5.93 7.21 -2.97
N TYR A 115 4.93 6.37 -2.66
CA TYR A 115 3.81 6.76 -1.78
C TYR A 115 4.26 6.94 -0.33
N ALA A 116 5.08 6.03 0.19
CA ALA A 116 5.63 6.15 1.54
C ALA A 116 6.58 7.36 1.69
N TYR A 117 7.25 7.77 0.61
CA TYR A 117 8.22 8.87 0.60
C TYR A 117 7.62 10.27 0.34
N GLY A 118 6.48 10.36 -0.34
CA GLY A 118 5.89 11.64 -0.74
C GLY A 118 4.44 11.58 -1.19
N GLY A 119 3.70 10.55 -0.75
CA GLY A 119 2.28 10.38 -0.99
C GLY A 119 1.91 10.28 -2.47
N HIS A 120 0.68 10.71 -2.77
CA HIS A 120 0.11 10.66 -4.12
C HIS A 120 0.84 11.57 -5.12
N GLU A 121 1.42 12.70 -4.70
CA GLU A 121 2.15 13.61 -5.58
C GLU A 121 3.45 12.99 -6.09
N LEU A 122 4.32 12.48 -5.19
CA LEU A 122 5.57 11.82 -5.61
C LEU A 122 5.29 10.52 -6.37
N THR A 123 4.19 9.83 -6.05
CA THR A 123 3.73 8.66 -6.82
C THR A 123 3.32 9.05 -8.23
N ARG A 124 2.56 10.15 -8.40
CA ARG A 124 2.19 10.70 -9.71
C ARG A 124 3.43 10.99 -10.52
N ASP A 125 4.31 11.86 -10.02
CA ASP A 125 5.54 12.27 -10.70
C ASP A 125 6.40 11.06 -11.12
N THR A 126 6.54 10.06 -10.25
CA THR A 126 7.29 8.82 -10.54
C THR A 126 6.63 7.97 -11.64
N VAL A 127 5.30 7.92 -11.69
CA VAL A 127 4.56 7.23 -12.76
C VAL A 127 4.63 8.02 -14.07
N GLU A 128 4.56 9.35 -14.04
CA GLU A 128 4.71 10.20 -15.24
C GLU A 128 6.09 10.00 -15.87
N ASP A 129 7.17 10.01 -15.06
CA ASP A 129 8.54 9.73 -15.48
C ASP A 129 8.70 8.32 -16.09
N LEU A 130 7.98 7.32 -15.56
CA LEU A 130 7.97 5.95 -16.06
C LEU A 130 7.26 5.85 -17.42
N ILE A 131 6.00 6.27 -17.50
CA ILE A 131 5.16 6.09 -18.71
C ILE A 131 5.43 7.15 -19.79
N GLY A 132 6.05 8.28 -19.44
CA GLY A 132 6.34 9.38 -20.35
C GLY A 132 5.14 10.26 -20.69
N VAL A 133 4.15 10.39 -19.80
CA VAL A 133 2.87 11.08 -20.03
C VAL A 133 2.48 11.86 -18.78
N HIS A 134 1.95 13.08 -18.94
CA HIS A 134 1.34 13.83 -17.84
C HIS A 134 -0.01 13.24 -17.42
N MET A 135 -0.29 13.22 -16.12
CA MET A 135 -1.54 12.73 -15.55
C MET A 135 -2.31 13.86 -14.87
N GLU A 136 -3.52 14.13 -15.37
CA GLU A 136 -4.34 15.26 -14.92
C GLU A 136 -5.08 14.98 -13.60
N HIS A 137 -5.32 13.70 -13.30
CA HIS A 137 -6.28 13.27 -12.29
C HIS A 137 -5.83 12.03 -11.51
N HIS A 138 -6.35 11.87 -10.28
CA HIS A 138 -6.08 10.70 -9.45
C HIS A 138 -7.31 10.19 -8.68
N ILE A 139 -7.30 8.89 -8.37
CA ILE A 139 -8.29 8.20 -7.53
C ILE A 139 -7.53 7.34 -6.51
N LEU A 140 -7.72 7.62 -5.22
CA LEU A 140 -7.18 6.89 -4.07
C LEU A 140 -8.27 6.00 -3.47
N ILE A 141 -7.95 4.71 -3.32
CA ILE A 141 -8.85 3.64 -2.89
C ILE A 141 -8.23 2.96 -1.66
N ASN A 142 -8.82 3.12 -0.48
CA ASN A 142 -8.41 2.36 0.70
C ASN A 142 -8.96 0.91 0.69
N ILE A 143 -8.49 0.05 1.60
CA ILE A 143 -8.93 -1.37 1.71
C ILE A 143 -10.45 -1.52 1.81
N LYS A 144 -11.14 -0.67 2.58
CA LYS A 144 -12.61 -0.73 2.74
C LYS A 144 -13.32 -0.43 1.41
N SER A 145 -12.77 0.49 0.63
CA SER A 145 -13.27 0.87 -0.70
C SER A 145 -12.94 -0.15 -1.76
N PHE A 146 -11.76 -0.79 -1.69
CA PHE A 146 -11.39 -1.92 -2.53
C PHE A 146 -12.43 -3.04 -2.44
N LYS A 147 -12.77 -3.50 -1.22
CA LYS A 147 -13.77 -4.56 -1.00
C LYS A 147 -15.09 -4.25 -1.71
N LYS A 148 -15.67 -3.08 -1.41
CA LYS A 148 -16.90 -2.57 -2.04
C LYS A 148 -16.84 -2.49 -3.56
N ILE A 149 -15.70 -2.10 -4.14
CA ILE A 149 -15.54 -2.02 -5.60
C ILE A 149 -15.56 -3.41 -6.22
N ILE A 150 -14.90 -4.40 -5.60
CA ILE A 150 -14.93 -5.81 -6.04
C ILE A 150 -16.35 -6.39 -5.93
N ASP A 151 -17.09 -6.08 -4.86
CA ASP A 151 -18.49 -6.49 -4.72
C ASP A 151 -19.38 -5.83 -5.80
N ALA A 152 -19.16 -4.55 -6.07
CA ALA A 152 -19.92 -3.79 -7.05
C ALA A 152 -19.71 -4.30 -8.50
N ILE A 153 -18.48 -4.65 -8.89
CA ILE A 153 -18.22 -5.33 -10.18
C ILE A 153 -18.77 -6.77 -10.21
N GLY A 154 -19.11 -7.34 -9.06
CA GLY A 154 -19.71 -8.66 -8.93
C GLY A 154 -18.68 -9.77 -8.80
N GLY A 155 -17.69 -9.56 -7.93
CA GLY A 155 -16.60 -10.48 -7.65
C GLY A 155 -15.64 -10.68 -8.81
N VAL A 156 -14.56 -11.41 -8.59
CA VAL A 156 -13.61 -11.86 -9.61
C VAL A 156 -13.47 -13.37 -9.59
N ASP A 157 -13.27 -13.95 -10.76
CA ASP A 157 -13.22 -15.40 -10.94
C ASP A 157 -11.75 -15.80 -11.11
N ILE A 158 -11.18 -16.49 -10.11
CA ILE A 158 -9.74 -16.79 -10.03
C ILE A 158 -9.51 -18.28 -9.83
N ASN A 159 -8.64 -18.88 -10.66
CA ASN A 159 -8.18 -20.25 -10.47
C ASN A 159 -7.02 -20.30 -9.48
N VAL A 160 -7.30 -20.77 -8.27
CA VAL A 160 -6.35 -20.90 -7.16
C VAL A 160 -5.48 -22.14 -7.39
N GLU A 161 -4.16 -21.94 -7.51
CA GLU A 161 -3.22 -23.00 -7.92
C GLU A 161 -3.02 -24.13 -6.90
N LYS A 162 -3.06 -23.76 -5.61
CA LYS A 162 -2.79 -24.64 -4.46
C LYS A 162 -3.49 -24.06 -3.24
N ARG A 163 -3.69 -24.88 -2.20
CA ARG A 163 -4.35 -24.41 -0.99
C ARG A 163 -3.54 -23.27 -0.37
N MET A 164 -4.21 -22.17 -0.06
CA MET A 164 -3.63 -21.01 0.61
C MET A 164 -4.18 -20.99 2.03
N TYR A 165 -3.45 -21.55 2.99
CA TYR A 165 -3.79 -21.50 4.42
C TYR A 165 -2.82 -20.57 5.15
N TYR A 166 -3.35 -19.59 5.87
CA TYR A 166 -2.61 -18.73 6.78
C TYR A 166 -3.55 -18.25 7.89
N GLU A 167 -3.04 -18.23 9.12
CA GLU A 167 -3.80 -17.82 10.31
C GLU A 167 -2.86 -17.01 11.20
N ASP A 168 -3.18 -15.72 11.37
CA ASP A 168 -2.52 -14.85 12.32
C ASP A 168 -3.57 -14.26 13.26
N VAL A 169 -3.61 -14.75 14.49
CA VAL A 169 -4.58 -14.31 15.51
C VAL A 169 -4.25 -12.94 16.13
N TRP A 170 -3.15 -12.30 15.71
CA TRP A 170 -2.67 -11.03 16.26
C TRP A 170 -2.72 -9.85 15.27
N ASP A 171 -3.16 -10.03 14.01
CA ASP A 171 -3.35 -8.92 13.06
C ASP A 171 -4.44 -7.94 13.54
N ASP A 172 -4.23 -6.64 13.28
CA ASP A 172 -4.82 -5.50 14.00
C ASP A 172 -6.38 -5.45 14.01
N ASP A 173 -7.03 -6.18 13.11
CA ASP A 173 -8.50 -6.23 12.89
C ASP A 173 -9.19 -7.46 13.56
N GLY A 174 -8.53 -8.11 14.52
CA GLY A 174 -9.09 -9.27 15.25
C GLY A 174 -8.70 -10.63 14.65
N GLY A 175 -7.59 -10.67 13.92
CA GLY A 175 -7.00 -11.85 13.32
C GLY A 175 -7.28 -12.03 11.82
N LEU A 176 -6.28 -12.48 11.08
CA LEU A 176 -6.31 -12.76 9.66
C LEU A 176 -6.34 -14.28 9.41
N LEU A 177 -7.51 -14.79 9.01
CA LEU A 177 -7.65 -16.14 8.48
C LEU A 177 -7.75 -16.11 6.95
N ILE A 178 -6.94 -16.92 6.29
CA ILE A 178 -6.95 -17.20 4.86
C ILE A 178 -7.06 -18.71 4.71
N ASP A 179 -8.12 -19.22 4.07
CA ASP A 179 -8.22 -20.64 3.67
C ASP A 179 -8.86 -20.77 2.29
N LEU A 180 -8.07 -20.57 1.24
CA LEU A 180 -8.51 -20.71 -0.15
C LEU A 180 -8.14 -22.08 -0.68
N GLN A 181 -9.13 -22.85 -1.13
CA GLN A 181 -8.92 -24.18 -1.72
C GLN A 181 -8.42 -24.10 -3.19
N PRO A 182 -7.71 -25.12 -3.70
CA PRO A 182 -7.35 -25.17 -5.12
C PRO A 182 -8.58 -25.22 -6.03
N GLY A 183 -8.47 -24.62 -7.22
CA GLY A 183 -9.50 -24.61 -8.26
C GLY A 183 -10.11 -23.24 -8.53
N LEU A 184 -11.07 -23.19 -9.46
CA LEU A 184 -11.78 -21.96 -9.82
C LEU A 184 -12.70 -21.53 -8.68
N GLN A 185 -12.44 -20.34 -8.14
CA GLN A 185 -13.24 -19.71 -7.09
C GLN A 185 -13.76 -18.36 -7.55
N HIS A 186 -14.99 -18.05 -7.11
CA HIS A 186 -15.57 -16.72 -7.23
C HIS A 186 -15.27 -15.93 -5.95
N MET A 187 -14.53 -14.84 -6.06
CA MET A 187 -14.05 -14.06 -4.91
C MET A 187 -14.79 -12.72 -4.84
N ASP A 188 -15.50 -12.51 -3.72
CA ASP A 188 -16.00 -11.20 -3.30
C ASP A 188 -14.86 -10.31 -2.75
N GLY A 189 -15.17 -9.10 -2.27
CA GLY A 189 -14.16 -8.17 -1.77
C GLY A 189 -13.33 -8.71 -0.59
N ASP A 190 -13.96 -9.43 0.33
CA ASP A 190 -13.29 -10.03 1.50
C ASP A 190 -12.40 -11.22 1.09
N THR A 191 -12.86 -12.06 0.18
CA THR A 191 -12.06 -13.18 -0.36
C THR A 191 -10.92 -12.67 -1.26
N ALA A 192 -11.17 -11.61 -2.04
CA ALA A 192 -10.17 -10.98 -2.90
C ALA A 192 -9.02 -10.37 -2.10
N ILE A 193 -9.30 -9.66 -1.00
CA ILE A 193 -8.24 -9.04 -0.20
C ILE A 193 -7.34 -10.10 0.46
N THR A 194 -7.90 -11.24 0.89
CA THR A 194 -7.08 -12.33 1.45
C THR A 194 -6.20 -12.98 0.38
N TYR A 195 -6.72 -13.21 -0.83
CA TYR A 195 -5.93 -13.73 -1.96
C TYR A 195 -4.71 -12.86 -2.31
N VAL A 196 -4.87 -11.54 -2.36
CA VAL A 196 -3.75 -10.62 -2.69
C VAL A 196 -2.79 -10.36 -1.52
N ARG A 197 -3.25 -10.51 -0.27
CA ARG A 197 -2.42 -10.42 0.94
C ARG A 197 -1.61 -11.70 1.20
N TYR A 198 -2.07 -12.86 0.74
CA TYR A 198 -1.45 -14.17 1.02
C TYR A 198 0.03 -14.23 0.60
N ARG A 199 0.87 -14.78 1.50
CA ARG A 199 2.31 -15.04 1.32
C ARG A 199 2.58 -16.52 1.61
N ASP A 200 3.53 -17.12 0.90
CA ASP A 200 3.88 -18.54 1.00
C ASP A 200 5.35 -18.78 0.64
N GLU A 201 5.73 -20.06 0.55
CA GLU A 201 7.08 -20.52 0.18
C GLU A 201 7.66 -19.96 -1.12
N GLU A 202 6.86 -19.33 -1.99
CA GLU A 202 7.33 -18.68 -3.22
C GLU A 202 7.69 -17.20 -3.02
N GLY A 203 7.57 -16.72 -1.77
CA GLY A 203 7.94 -15.40 -1.32
C GLY A 203 7.29 -14.26 -2.09
N ASP A 204 8.06 -13.19 -2.26
CA ASP A 204 7.63 -12.00 -2.97
C ASP A 204 7.27 -12.28 -4.43
N ILE A 205 7.95 -13.22 -5.11
CA ILE A 205 7.62 -13.61 -6.49
C ILE A 205 6.25 -14.30 -6.58
N GLY A 206 5.94 -15.20 -5.65
CA GLY A 206 4.61 -15.82 -5.57
C GLY A 206 3.50 -14.78 -5.37
N ARG A 207 3.75 -13.80 -4.49
CA ARG A 207 2.82 -12.68 -4.25
C ARG A 207 2.66 -11.79 -5.49
N ILE A 208 3.75 -11.45 -6.18
CA ILE A 208 3.72 -10.70 -7.45
C ILE A 208 2.83 -11.46 -8.46
N ARG A 209 3.03 -12.77 -8.65
CA ARG A 209 2.20 -13.58 -9.55
C ARG A 209 0.71 -13.58 -9.17
N ARG A 210 0.37 -13.64 -7.87
CA ARG A 210 -1.03 -13.53 -7.41
C ARG A 210 -1.63 -12.16 -7.71
N GLN A 211 -0.90 -11.07 -7.44
CA GLN A 211 -1.35 -9.71 -7.75
C GLN A 211 -1.57 -9.51 -9.25
N GLN A 212 -0.70 -10.07 -10.10
CA GLN A 212 -0.86 -10.07 -11.55
C GLN A 212 -2.12 -10.84 -12.00
N LYS A 213 -2.36 -12.05 -11.46
CA LYS A 213 -3.57 -12.83 -11.74
C LYS A 213 -4.85 -12.19 -11.25
N PHE A 214 -4.82 -11.61 -10.05
CA PHE A 214 -5.93 -10.86 -9.50
C PHE A 214 -6.27 -9.68 -10.41
N MET A 215 -5.25 -8.91 -10.82
CA MET A 215 -5.44 -7.80 -11.75
C MET A 215 -5.99 -8.27 -13.10
N GLN A 216 -5.49 -9.38 -13.65
CA GLN A 216 -6.01 -9.96 -14.88
C GLN A 216 -7.50 -10.34 -14.74
N ALA A 217 -7.90 -10.96 -13.62
CA ALA A 217 -9.30 -11.29 -13.35
C ALA A 217 -10.18 -10.04 -13.16
N VAL A 218 -9.66 -8.95 -12.57
CA VAL A 218 -10.33 -7.64 -12.53
C VAL A 218 -10.50 -7.09 -13.96
N MET A 219 -9.45 -7.14 -14.79
CA MET A 219 -9.46 -6.69 -16.18
C MET A 219 -10.48 -7.47 -17.03
N ASP A 220 -10.50 -8.80 -16.92
CA ASP A 220 -11.49 -9.66 -17.57
C ASP A 220 -12.92 -9.33 -17.10
N LYS A 221 -13.10 -8.97 -15.82
CA LYS A 221 -14.41 -8.61 -15.27
C LYS A 221 -14.91 -7.25 -15.75
N VAL A 222 -14.05 -6.23 -15.82
CA VAL A 222 -14.44 -4.87 -16.28
C VAL A 222 -14.54 -4.76 -17.80
N THR A 223 -13.87 -5.62 -18.56
CA THR A 223 -14.03 -5.74 -20.02
C THR A 223 -15.25 -6.58 -20.43
N SER A 224 -15.80 -7.39 -19.51
CA SER A 224 -16.97 -8.26 -19.79
C SER A 224 -18.27 -7.47 -20.01
N PRO A 225 -19.09 -7.81 -21.02
CA PRO A 225 -20.43 -7.23 -21.21
C PRO A 225 -21.35 -7.37 -19.99
N ALA A 226 -21.10 -8.35 -19.12
CA ALA A 226 -21.86 -8.56 -17.88
C ALA A 226 -21.72 -7.41 -16.86
N ILE A 227 -20.72 -6.53 -17.02
CA ILE A 227 -20.53 -5.37 -16.15
C ILE A 227 -21.57 -4.26 -16.40
N ILE A 228 -22.13 -4.17 -17.61
CA ILE A 228 -22.94 -3.02 -18.05
C ILE A 228 -24.10 -2.67 -17.11
N PRO A 229 -24.89 -3.63 -16.57
CA PRO A 229 -25.97 -3.33 -15.63
C PRO A 229 -25.48 -2.85 -14.25
N ARG A 230 -24.23 -3.19 -13.88
CA ARG A 230 -23.63 -2.86 -12.57
C ARG A 230 -23.01 -1.47 -12.51
N ILE A 231 -22.69 -0.87 -13.67
CA ILE A 231 -22.03 0.44 -13.78
C ILE A 231 -22.64 1.54 -12.89
N PRO A 232 -23.97 1.73 -12.79
CA PRO A 232 -24.55 2.72 -11.87
C PRO A 232 -24.22 2.47 -10.39
N SER A 233 -24.15 1.20 -9.97
CA SER A 233 -23.79 0.83 -8.59
C SER A 233 -22.30 1.04 -8.33
N ILE A 234 -21.45 0.72 -9.31
CA ILE A 234 -20.00 0.94 -9.26
C ILE A 234 -19.70 2.44 -9.12
N ILE A 235 -20.32 3.29 -9.95
CA ILE A 235 -20.19 4.75 -9.84
C ILE A 235 -20.57 5.23 -8.43
N LYS A 236 -21.71 4.75 -7.90
CA LYS A 236 -22.20 5.17 -6.58
C LYS A 236 -21.22 4.81 -5.46
N GLU A 237 -20.71 3.58 -5.43
CA GLU A 237 -19.75 3.16 -4.40
C GLU A 237 -18.40 3.86 -4.54
N VAL A 238 -17.91 4.08 -5.77
CA VAL A 238 -16.69 4.84 -6.05
C VAL A 238 -16.84 6.28 -5.57
N VAL A 239 -17.84 7.03 -6.04
CA VAL A 239 -18.10 8.44 -5.66
C VAL A 239 -18.23 8.62 -4.14
N GLY A 240 -18.80 7.63 -3.43
CA GLY A 240 -18.99 7.69 -1.99
C GLY A 240 -17.83 7.18 -1.13
N SER A 241 -16.80 6.56 -1.71
CA SER A 241 -15.75 5.86 -0.94
C SER A 241 -14.30 6.19 -1.36
N VAL A 242 -14.06 6.79 -2.53
CA VAL A 242 -12.70 7.15 -2.99
C VAL A 242 -12.37 8.62 -2.72
N GLN A 243 -11.07 8.91 -2.52
CA GLN A 243 -10.55 10.27 -2.55
C GLN A 243 -10.08 10.57 -3.99
N THR A 244 -10.51 11.69 -4.57
CA THR A 244 -10.20 12.04 -5.96
C THR A 244 -10.35 13.54 -6.21
N ASP A 245 -9.63 14.05 -7.20
CA ASP A 245 -9.77 15.41 -7.74
C ASP A 245 -10.83 15.52 -8.87
N LEU A 246 -11.41 14.39 -9.30
CA LEU A 246 -12.48 14.35 -10.29
C LEU A 246 -13.82 14.82 -9.71
N SER A 247 -14.48 15.76 -10.40
CA SER A 247 -15.86 16.12 -10.06
C SER A 247 -16.82 14.95 -10.32
N VAL A 248 -17.96 14.93 -9.62
CA VAL A 248 -19.04 13.94 -9.82
C VAL A 248 -19.48 13.86 -11.30
N LYS A 249 -19.48 14.99 -12.01
CA LYS A 249 -19.77 15.03 -13.46
C LYS A 249 -18.71 14.29 -14.27
N GLN A 250 -17.42 14.54 -14.01
CA GLN A 250 -16.32 13.84 -14.68
C GLN A 250 -16.32 12.34 -14.34
N LEU A 251 -16.65 11.92 -13.12
CA LEU A 251 -16.78 10.51 -12.75
C LEU A 251 -17.93 9.81 -13.53
N ILE A 252 -19.07 10.49 -13.71
CA ILE A 252 -20.18 9.99 -14.53
C ILE A 252 -19.81 9.94 -16.02
N GLU A 253 -19.12 10.97 -16.55
CA GLU A 253 -18.63 11.00 -17.93
C GLU A 253 -17.59 9.90 -18.18
N PHE A 254 -16.67 9.69 -17.24
CA PHE A 254 -15.65 8.64 -17.26
C PHE A 254 -16.28 7.25 -17.29
N ALA A 255 -17.21 6.96 -16.39
CA ALA A 255 -17.89 5.67 -16.34
C ALA A 255 -18.85 5.43 -17.54
N THR A 256 -19.46 6.49 -18.08
CA THR A 256 -20.27 6.39 -19.31
C THR A 256 -19.41 6.13 -20.53
N SER A 257 -18.22 6.75 -20.59
CA SER A 257 -17.27 6.53 -21.67
C SER A 257 -16.56 5.18 -21.56
N LEU A 258 -16.31 4.66 -20.35
CA LEU A 258 -15.89 3.27 -20.11
C LEU A 258 -16.95 2.27 -20.60
N LYS A 259 -18.24 2.52 -20.32
CA LYS A 259 -19.36 1.70 -20.81
C LYS A 259 -19.41 1.63 -22.33
N ASP A 260 -19.16 2.75 -23.00
CA ASP A 260 -19.14 2.80 -24.46
C ASP A 260 -17.85 2.19 -25.04
N ALA A 261 -16.70 2.40 -24.40
CA ALA A 261 -15.43 1.78 -24.77
C ALA A 261 -15.42 0.26 -24.61
N GLN A 262 -16.08 -0.27 -23.58
CA GLN A 262 -16.26 -1.72 -23.39
C GLN A 262 -16.87 -2.37 -24.64
N LYS A 263 -17.86 -1.73 -25.28
CA LYS A 263 -18.48 -2.21 -26.53
C LYS A 263 -17.56 -2.11 -27.75
N SER A 264 -16.54 -1.26 -27.69
CA SER A 264 -15.56 -1.01 -28.75
C SER A 264 -14.21 -1.69 -28.52
N GLY A 265 -14.10 -2.52 -27.47
CA GLY A 265 -12.85 -3.17 -27.06
C GLY A 265 -12.03 -2.31 -26.10
N LEU A 266 -12.45 -2.28 -24.83
CA LEU A 266 -11.63 -1.75 -23.72
C LEU A 266 -10.31 -2.53 -23.68
N GLN A 267 -9.19 -1.82 -23.87
CA GLN A 267 -7.86 -2.43 -23.77
C GLN A 267 -7.45 -2.50 -22.30
N ALA A 268 -6.98 -3.64 -21.85
CA ALA A 268 -6.50 -3.82 -20.49
C ALA A 268 -5.17 -4.57 -20.55
N GLU A 269 -4.09 -3.89 -20.20
CA GLU A 269 -2.73 -4.39 -20.29
C GLU A 269 -2.02 -4.22 -18.95
N MET A 270 -1.08 -5.13 -18.68
CA MET A 270 -0.14 -4.98 -17.59
C MET A 270 1.16 -4.40 -18.14
N LEU A 271 1.83 -3.55 -17.35
CA LEU A 271 3.11 -2.95 -17.71
C LEU A 271 4.10 -4.04 -18.14
N PRO A 272 4.64 -3.99 -19.38
CA PRO A 272 5.53 -5.01 -19.90
C PRO A 272 6.86 -4.99 -19.14
N GLY A 273 7.39 -6.17 -18.87
CA GLY A 273 8.60 -6.33 -18.06
C GLY A 273 8.82 -7.78 -17.65
N LYS A 274 9.74 -7.99 -16.71
CA LYS A 274 10.08 -9.31 -16.17
C LYS A 274 10.52 -9.24 -14.70
N PRO A 275 10.34 -10.30 -13.90
CA PRO A 275 10.84 -10.35 -12.53
C PRO A 275 12.37 -10.53 -12.52
N MET A 276 13.10 -9.75 -11.72
CA MET A 276 14.52 -9.97 -11.44
C MET A 276 14.83 -9.74 -9.96
N TYR A 277 15.82 -10.45 -9.44
CA TYR A 277 16.42 -10.20 -8.13
C TYR A 277 17.65 -9.32 -8.27
N ILE A 278 17.73 -8.27 -7.45
CA ILE A 278 18.88 -7.37 -7.32
C ILE A 278 19.22 -7.30 -5.84
N ASP A 279 20.45 -7.66 -5.47
CA ASP A 279 20.93 -7.69 -4.08
C ASP A 279 20.01 -8.46 -3.09
N GLY A 280 19.39 -9.54 -3.57
CA GLY A 280 18.44 -10.36 -2.79
C GLY A 280 16.99 -9.86 -2.80
N VAL A 281 16.74 -8.62 -3.23
CA VAL A 281 15.40 -8.04 -3.32
C VAL A 281 14.78 -8.32 -4.69
N SER A 282 13.54 -8.80 -4.74
CA SER A 282 12.81 -9.02 -5.99
C SER A 282 12.14 -7.73 -6.50
N TYR A 283 12.34 -7.45 -7.78
CA TYR A 283 11.75 -6.32 -8.52
C TYR A 283 11.03 -6.82 -9.77
N TRP A 284 10.05 -6.05 -10.24
CA TRP A 284 9.59 -6.09 -11.63
C TRP A 284 10.40 -5.08 -12.45
N ILE A 285 11.05 -5.52 -13.52
CA ILE A 285 11.89 -4.68 -14.35
C ILE A 285 11.11 -4.29 -15.62
N PRO A 286 10.77 -3.01 -15.81
CA PRO A 286 9.97 -2.54 -16.92
C PRO A 286 10.74 -2.60 -18.25
N ASP A 287 10.04 -2.96 -19.33
CA ASP A 287 10.47 -2.74 -20.71
C ASP A 287 9.98 -1.35 -21.13
N LEU A 288 10.84 -0.32 -20.95
CA LEU A 288 10.48 1.08 -21.21
C LEU A 288 10.15 1.34 -22.68
N GLY A 289 10.90 0.72 -23.60
CA GLY A 289 10.70 0.86 -25.04
C GLY A 289 9.32 0.36 -25.46
N LYS A 290 8.93 -0.84 -25.02
CA LYS A 290 7.61 -1.41 -25.28
C LYS A 290 6.51 -0.65 -24.55
N LEU A 291 6.71 -0.31 -23.26
CA LEU A 291 5.76 0.45 -22.44
C LEU A 291 5.37 1.77 -23.11
N ARG A 292 6.35 2.64 -23.40
CA ARG A 292 6.04 3.97 -23.97
C ARG A 292 5.53 3.89 -25.40
N THR A 293 5.89 2.84 -26.15
CA THR A 293 5.31 2.56 -27.48
C THR A 293 3.83 2.15 -27.36
N THR A 294 3.48 1.24 -26.44
CA THR A 294 2.08 0.88 -26.15
C THR A 294 1.29 2.13 -25.75
N VAL A 295 1.80 2.90 -24.78
CA VAL A 295 1.14 4.11 -24.27
C VAL A 295 0.92 5.15 -25.38
N ALA A 296 1.92 5.41 -26.23
CA ALA A 296 1.77 6.32 -27.37
C ALA A 296 0.69 5.84 -28.36
N ASN A 297 0.64 4.54 -28.66
CA ASN A 297 -0.39 3.95 -29.52
C ASN A 297 -1.79 4.07 -28.90
N THR A 298 -1.93 3.79 -27.60
CA THR A 298 -3.18 3.94 -26.84
C THR A 298 -3.69 5.39 -26.83
N LEU A 299 -2.78 6.36 -26.74
CA LEU A 299 -3.11 7.79 -26.79
C LEU A 299 -3.37 8.29 -28.23
N ASP A 300 -3.26 7.42 -29.24
CA ASP A 300 -3.26 7.76 -30.68
C ASP A 300 -2.27 8.91 -31.00
N THR A 301 -1.12 8.92 -30.31
CA THR A 301 -0.07 9.95 -30.41
C THR A 301 1.13 9.42 -31.18
N THR A 302 1.59 10.16 -32.18
CA THR A 302 2.84 9.87 -32.86
C THR A 302 4.02 10.30 -31.99
N LEU A 303 4.85 9.34 -31.56
CA LEU A 303 6.21 9.64 -31.09
C LEU A 303 6.94 10.37 -32.23
N ASP A 304 7.20 11.66 -32.05
CA ASP A 304 7.99 12.45 -33.00
C ASP A 304 9.48 12.09 -32.90
N LYS A 305 10.36 12.83 -33.58
CA LYS A 305 11.79 12.51 -33.50
C LYS A 305 12.34 12.74 -32.08
N ASN A 306 11.97 13.84 -31.43
CA ASN A 306 12.50 14.21 -30.13
C ASN A 306 12.05 13.19 -29.07
N LEU A 307 10.76 12.82 -29.05
CA LEU A 307 10.26 11.82 -28.11
C LEU A 307 10.86 10.42 -28.33
N ARG A 308 11.26 10.07 -29.56
CA ARG A 308 12.00 8.82 -29.83
C ARG A 308 13.44 8.87 -29.35
N ASP A 309 14.12 9.99 -29.59
CA ASP A 309 15.50 10.21 -29.16
C ASP A 309 15.54 10.21 -27.61
N ASP A 310 14.61 10.90 -26.94
CA ASP A 310 14.42 10.92 -25.48
C ASP A 310 14.09 9.52 -24.91
N LEU A 311 13.21 8.75 -25.57
CA LEU A 311 12.90 7.37 -25.17
C LEU A 311 14.12 6.45 -25.29
N ALA A 312 14.92 6.60 -26.34
CA ALA A 312 16.14 5.82 -26.52
C ALA A 312 17.18 6.15 -25.45
N GLU A 313 17.31 7.43 -25.07
CA GLU A 313 18.19 7.85 -23.97
C GLU A 313 17.69 7.37 -22.60
N ASP A 314 16.40 7.56 -22.28
CA ASP A 314 15.80 7.07 -21.02
C ASP A 314 15.92 5.54 -20.89
N THR A 315 15.68 4.79 -21.98
CA THR A 315 15.80 3.33 -21.98
C THR A 315 17.25 2.92 -21.70
N ARG A 316 18.22 3.60 -22.34
CA ARG A 316 19.65 3.33 -22.12
C ARG A 316 20.11 3.71 -20.71
N GLU A 317 19.74 4.89 -20.18
CA GLU A 317 20.05 5.27 -18.78
C GLU A 317 19.42 4.27 -17.80
N TYR A 318 18.22 3.77 -18.10
CA TYR A 318 17.56 2.76 -17.27
C TYR A 318 18.26 1.40 -17.32
N GLU A 319 18.59 0.88 -18.50
CA GLU A 319 19.29 -0.40 -18.65
C GLU A 319 20.70 -0.36 -18.04
N GLU A 320 21.47 0.70 -18.29
CA GLU A 320 22.79 0.94 -17.68
C GLU A 320 22.71 1.08 -16.13
N SER A 321 21.54 1.39 -15.58
CA SER A 321 21.33 1.48 -14.12
C SER A 321 21.10 0.13 -13.43
N ILE A 322 20.88 -0.96 -14.17
CA ILE A 322 20.60 -2.27 -13.60
C ILE A 322 21.93 -2.90 -13.15
N PRO A 323 22.10 -3.26 -11.86
CA PRO A 323 23.36 -3.84 -11.38
C PRO A 323 23.71 -5.16 -12.07
N ASN A 324 25.01 -5.42 -12.27
CA ASN A 324 25.52 -6.63 -12.96
C ASN A 324 25.18 -7.95 -12.25
N ASN A 325 24.78 -7.91 -10.97
CA ASN A 325 24.31 -9.07 -10.21
C ASN A 325 22.78 -9.27 -10.30
N ALA A 326 22.08 -8.46 -11.09
CA ALA A 326 20.67 -8.66 -11.39
C ALA A 326 20.46 -10.02 -12.08
N ARG A 327 19.64 -10.88 -11.49
CA ARG A 327 19.36 -12.23 -12.02
C ARG A 327 17.87 -12.52 -12.09
N GLU A 328 17.43 -13.04 -13.22
CA GLU A 328 16.10 -13.61 -13.40
C GLU A 328 16.09 -15.00 -12.78
N LEU A 329 15.38 -15.17 -11.66
CA LEU A 329 15.33 -16.44 -10.94
C LEU A 329 14.19 -17.32 -11.40
N ASN A 330 14.45 -18.62 -11.50
CA ASN A 330 13.40 -19.59 -11.68
C ASN A 330 12.61 -19.81 -10.37
N ALA A 331 11.47 -20.51 -10.47
CA ALA A 331 10.56 -20.69 -9.34
C ALA A 331 11.14 -21.57 -8.20
N GLU A 332 12.16 -22.41 -8.46
CA GLU A 332 12.81 -23.22 -7.44
C GLU A 332 13.85 -22.40 -6.65
N GLU A 333 14.65 -21.58 -7.33
CA GLU A 333 15.60 -20.66 -6.70
C GLU A 333 14.90 -19.64 -5.79
N ALA A 334 13.75 -19.10 -6.23
CA ALA A 334 12.94 -18.21 -5.40
C ALA A 334 12.43 -18.88 -4.11
N ARG A 335 12.08 -20.18 -4.17
CA ARG A 335 11.66 -20.98 -3.00
C ARG A 335 12.81 -21.33 -2.06
N GLU A 336 14.05 -21.33 -2.55
CA GLU A 336 15.23 -21.56 -1.72
C GLU A 336 15.60 -20.30 -0.93
N ILE A 337 15.59 -19.12 -1.58
CA ILE A 337 15.83 -17.83 -0.92
C ILE A 337 14.80 -17.58 0.19
N TYR A 338 13.50 -17.71 -0.09
CA TYR A 338 12.45 -17.48 0.91
C TYR A 338 12.56 -18.43 2.12
N ARG A 339 12.96 -19.70 1.89
CA ARG A 339 13.23 -20.64 2.98
C ARG A 339 14.40 -20.19 3.85
N HIS A 340 15.47 -19.66 3.26
CA HIS A 340 16.60 -19.12 4.03
C HIS A 340 16.24 -17.86 4.83
N GLU A 341 15.59 -16.87 4.22
CA GLU A 341 15.19 -15.62 4.89
C GLU A 341 14.28 -15.90 6.10
N ASN A 342 13.22 -16.70 5.92
CA ASN A 342 12.34 -17.05 7.03
C ASN A 342 13.00 -17.97 8.06
N THR A 343 14.00 -18.79 7.70
CA THR A 343 14.71 -19.59 8.71
C THR A 343 15.48 -18.67 9.66
N GLU A 344 16.13 -17.62 9.14
CA GLU A 344 16.79 -16.63 9.99
C GLU A 344 15.81 -15.83 10.86
N ASP A 345 14.68 -15.37 10.31
CA ASP A 345 13.69 -14.62 11.10
C ASP A 345 12.97 -15.50 12.13
N ILE A 346 12.71 -16.78 11.82
CA ILE A 346 12.23 -17.78 12.78
C ILE A 346 13.28 -18.04 13.86
N GLU A 347 14.57 -18.10 13.54
CA GLU A 347 15.63 -18.26 14.55
C GLU A 347 15.83 -17.00 15.41
N ARG A 348 15.75 -15.80 14.83
CA ARG A 348 15.76 -14.52 15.58
C ARG A 348 14.54 -14.43 16.50
N ALA A 349 13.35 -14.75 16.02
CA ALA A 349 12.13 -14.81 16.84
C ALA A 349 12.29 -15.81 17.99
N LYS A 350 12.74 -17.05 17.71
CA LYS A 350 13.05 -18.05 18.75
C LYS A 350 14.07 -17.56 19.77
N GLN A 351 15.08 -16.78 19.37
CA GLN A 351 16.05 -16.19 20.29
C GLN A 351 15.44 -15.07 21.15
N ILE A 352 14.52 -14.27 20.62
CA ILE A 352 13.78 -13.24 21.37
C ILE A 352 12.87 -13.91 22.41
N THR A 353 12.02 -14.87 22.01
CA THR A 353 11.14 -15.60 22.95
C THR A 353 11.93 -16.37 24.02
N LYS A 354 13.15 -16.85 23.68
CA LYS A 354 14.04 -17.50 24.64
C LYS A 354 14.67 -16.52 25.64
N ARG A 355 14.88 -15.26 25.29
CA ARG A 355 15.31 -14.20 26.23
C ARG A 355 14.17 -13.81 27.16
N GLU A 356 12.98 -13.55 26.61
CA GLU A 356 11.79 -13.17 27.40
C GLU A 356 11.38 -14.26 28.41
N SER A 357 11.39 -15.54 28.00
CA SER A 357 11.13 -16.67 28.90
C SER A 357 12.27 -16.93 29.92
N THR A 358 13.45 -16.35 29.73
CA THR A 358 14.52 -16.36 30.75
C THR A 358 14.30 -15.25 31.78
N ASP A 359 13.90 -14.05 31.35
CA ASP A 359 13.54 -12.94 32.25
C ASP A 359 12.26 -13.22 33.06
N GLU A 360 11.27 -13.95 32.49
CA GLU A 360 10.09 -14.36 33.26
C GLU A 360 10.42 -15.42 34.33
N LYS A 361 11.33 -16.36 34.02
CA LYS A 361 11.81 -17.36 35.00
C LYS A 361 12.66 -16.76 36.13
N LEU A 362 13.28 -15.61 35.91
CA LEU A 362 13.97 -14.84 36.96
C LEU A 362 13.03 -14.04 37.88
N ARG A 363 11.71 -14.05 37.60
CA ARG A 363 10.70 -13.27 38.34
C ARG A 363 9.71 -14.09 39.18
N LYS A 364 9.82 -15.42 39.23
CA LYS A 364 8.93 -16.28 40.02
C LYS A 364 9.71 -17.19 40.96
N ASP A 365 9.24 -17.18 42.22
CA ASP A 365 9.63 -17.93 43.43
C ASP A 365 10.70 -17.28 44.34
N PRO A 366 10.54 -17.38 45.69
CA PRO A 366 9.75 -18.39 46.41
C PRO A 366 8.71 -17.89 47.43
N TYR A 367 7.63 -18.65 47.60
CA TYR A 367 6.89 -18.80 48.87
C TYR A 367 6.32 -20.22 48.99
N GLU A 368 7.05 -21.10 49.67
CA GLU A 368 6.50 -22.36 50.21
C GLU A 368 5.75 -22.07 51.52
N ILE A 369 4.58 -22.68 51.71
CA ILE A 369 3.90 -22.78 53.01
C ILE A 369 3.42 -24.22 53.17
N GLU A 370 3.83 -24.86 54.26
CA GLU A 370 3.55 -26.26 54.59
C GLU A 370 2.08 -26.51 54.98
N GLU A 371 1.55 -27.69 54.65
CA GLU A 371 0.27 -28.18 55.17
C GLU A 371 0.41 -28.70 56.61
N SER A 372 -0.52 -28.34 57.51
CA SER A 372 -0.74 -29.10 58.75
C SER A 372 -2.21 -29.14 59.21
N SER A 373 -2.82 -30.29 58.90
CA SER A 373 -3.95 -30.99 59.54
C SER A 373 -4.60 -30.44 60.84
N VAL A 374 -5.93 -30.26 60.81
CA VAL A 374 -6.86 -30.45 61.95
C VAL A 374 -8.13 -31.19 61.49
N LYS A 375 -8.76 -31.96 62.39
CA LYS A 375 -9.78 -33.00 62.12
C LYS A 375 -11.25 -32.62 62.46
N GLN A 376 -12.16 -33.25 61.69
CA GLN A 376 -13.50 -33.81 62.07
C GLN A 376 -14.73 -32.93 62.40
N GLU A 377 -15.71 -32.97 61.47
CA GLU A 377 -17.13 -33.44 61.60
C GLU A 377 -18.12 -32.86 62.65
N PRO A 378 -19.47 -32.99 62.46
CA PRO A 378 -20.29 -33.09 61.23
C PRO A 378 -21.56 -32.18 61.23
N VAL A 379 -22.43 -32.33 60.22
CA VAL A 379 -23.65 -31.52 59.94
C VAL A 379 -24.95 -32.09 60.55
N VAL A 380 -25.82 -31.23 61.14
CA VAL A 380 -27.28 -31.47 61.28
C VAL A 380 -28.10 -30.14 61.24
N GLN A 381 -29.16 -30.12 60.41
CA GLN A 381 -30.51 -29.46 60.42
C GLN A 381 -30.85 -28.29 61.42
N GLU A 382 -31.88 -27.43 61.29
CA GLU A 382 -33.16 -27.47 60.55
C GLU A 382 -33.87 -26.07 60.46
N THR A 383 -35.03 -26.01 59.76
CA THR A 383 -36.14 -25.01 59.79
C THR A 383 -36.16 -23.77 58.88
N LYS A 384 -37.22 -23.72 58.05
CA LYS A 384 -37.90 -22.51 57.51
C LYS A 384 -39.14 -22.24 58.38
N PRO A 385 -39.61 -20.99 58.56
CA PRO A 385 -40.66 -20.42 57.69
C PRO A 385 -40.55 -18.86 57.56
N LYS A 386 -41.46 -18.04 56.95
CA LYS A 386 -42.83 -18.19 56.41
C LYS A 386 -42.99 -17.59 54.99
N THR A 387 -44.16 -17.86 54.43
CA THR A 387 -44.82 -17.46 53.17
C THR A 387 -45.46 -16.07 53.16
N LYS A 388 -45.67 -15.48 51.96
CA LYS A 388 -46.93 -14.81 51.56
C LYS A 388 -47.02 -14.58 50.04
N GLY A 389 -48.14 -14.99 49.43
CA GLY A 389 -48.47 -14.73 48.03
C GLY A 389 -49.61 -15.65 47.56
N PRO A 390 -50.81 -15.12 47.22
CA PRO A 390 -51.94 -15.92 46.75
C PRO A 390 -52.12 -15.84 45.22
N THR A 391 -52.23 -17.01 44.60
CA THR A 391 -52.94 -17.29 43.33
C THR A 391 -54.32 -17.90 43.68
N PRO A 392 -55.32 -18.08 42.76
CA PRO A 392 -55.16 -18.44 41.33
C PRO A 392 -56.15 -17.84 40.28
N SER A 393 -55.74 -18.00 39.00
CA SER A 393 -56.46 -18.50 37.79
C SER A 393 -57.97 -18.90 37.89
N PRO A 394 -58.78 -18.92 36.78
CA PRO A 394 -58.38 -19.54 35.50
C PRO A 394 -59.01 -19.11 34.14
N THR A 395 -58.39 -19.59 33.03
CA THR A 395 -58.92 -20.01 31.69
C THR A 395 -60.01 -19.19 30.96
N VAL A 396 -59.96 -18.97 29.64
CA VAL A 396 -60.28 -19.90 28.52
C VAL A 396 -59.85 -19.23 27.17
N PRO A 397 -59.59 -19.97 26.05
CA PRO A 397 -58.90 -19.42 24.86
C PRO A 397 -59.81 -19.14 23.63
N SER A 398 -59.15 -18.76 22.52
CA SER A 398 -59.59 -18.82 21.11
C SER A 398 -60.26 -17.58 20.49
N ALA A 399 -59.62 -17.08 19.41
CA ALA A 399 -60.18 -16.95 18.05
C ALA A 399 -59.65 -15.70 17.33
N GLY A 400 -58.91 -15.90 16.23
CA GLY A 400 -58.62 -14.83 15.28
C GLY A 400 -59.79 -14.64 14.29
N LYS A 401 -60.03 -13.40 13.85
CA LYS A 401 -60.83 -13.09 12.66
C LYS A 401 -60.64 -11.64 12.22
N THR A 402 -59.96 -11.43 11.10
CA THR A 402 -60.30 -10.42 10.10
C THR A 402 -59.91 -10.96 8.73
N ALA A 403 -60.86 -10.94 7.81
CA ALA A 403 -60.63 -11.09 6.38
C ALA A 403 -60.71 -9.71 5.72
N ASN A 404 -60.22 -9.64 4.47
CA ASN A 404 -60.05 -8.45 3.61
C ASN A 404 -58.86 -7.56 3.97
#